data_AF-A0A6N8HCM5-F1
#
_entry.id   AF-A0A6N8HCM5-F1
#
_cell.length_a   1.000
_cell.length_b   1.000
_cell.length_c   1.000
_cell.angle_alpha   90.00
_cell.angle_beta   90.00
_cell.angle_gamma   90.00
#
_symmetry.space_group_name_H-M   'P 1'
#
loop_
_entity.id
_entity.type
_entity.pdbx_description
1 polymer ?
#
loop_
_entity_poly.entity_id
_entity_poly.type
_entity_poly.pdbx_seq_one_letter_code
_entity_poly.pdbx_strand_id
1 'polypeptide(L)'
;MSVLKTYNITFQNVEYWGKTIFSPHLALNQLIMDSRQIEDINDFTEALQLVVNGTLPQNFFISESAISVEVNPDVTKLYNQPNYSNNTPVLYSLPTNHLIEINKLWKQFLLS
;
A
#
# COMPACT_ATOMS: atom_id res chain seq x y z
N MET A 1 -9.28 10.34 -14.06
CA MET A 1 -9.52 8.87 -14.03
C MET A 1 -9.21 8.41 -12.60
N SER A 2 -10.04 7.59 -11.96
CA SER A 2 -9.81 7.24 -10.54
C SER A 2 -8.57 6.35 -10.38
N VAL A 3 -7.86 6.48 -9.26
CA VAL A 3 -6.66 5.68 -8.97
C VAL A 3 -6.94 4.18 -9.06
N LEU A 4 -8.12 3.73 -8.61
CA LEU A 4 -8.51 2.32 -8.69
C LEU A 4 -8.61 1.82 -10.13
N LYS A 5 -9.14 2.64 -11.06
CA LYS A 5 -9.21 2.29 -12.48
C LYS A 5 -7.82 2.25 -13.12
N THR A 6 -6.91 3.13 -12.71
CA THR A 6 -5.53 3.15 -13.21
C THR A 6 -4.80 1.83 -12.92
N TYR A 7 -5.09 1.19 -11.80
CA TYR A 7 -4.41 -0.03 -11.35
C TYR A 7 -5.28 -1.29 -11.41
N ASN A 8 -6.45 -1.22 -12.07
CA ASN A 8 -7.41 -2.31 -12.11
C ASN A 8 -7.74 -2.89 -10.72
N ILE A 9 -7.91 -2.02 -9.72
CA ILE A 9 -8.24 -2.38 -8.34
C ILE A 9 -9.76 -2.46 -8.17
N THR A 10 -10.22 -3.53 -7.53
CA THR A 10 -11.61 -3.70 -7.09
C THR A 10 -11.63 -4.01 -5.59
N PHE A 11 -12.48 -3.32 -4.85
CA PHE A 11 -12.81 -3.68 -3.46
C PHE A 11 -14.13 -4.44 -3.43
N GLN A 12 -14.20 -5.52 -2.66
CA GLN A 12 -15.38 -6.37 -2.64
C GLN A 12 -15.61 -7.05 -1.29
N ASN A 13 -16.89 -7.35 -1.00
CA ASN A 13 -17.31 -8.19 0.11
C ASN A 13 -17.37 -9.64 -0.37
N VAL A 14 -16.55 -10.51 0.23
CA VAL A 14 -16.54 -11.95 -0.04
C VAL A 14 -17.14 -12.67 1.16
N GLU A 15 -18.16 -13.49 0.93
CA GLU A 15 -19.01 -14.12 1.96
C GLU A 15 -18.21 -14.80 3.10
N TYR A 16 -17.07 -15.42 2.78
CA TYR A 16 -16.23 -16.12 3.76
C TYR A 16 -14.98 -15.36 4.19
N TRP A 17 -14.54 -14.35 3.43
CA TRP A 17 -13.24 -13.69 3.62
C TRP A 17 -13.39 -12.22 4.09
N GLY A 18 -14.64 -11.73 4.11
CA GLY A 18 -14.99 -10.36 4.45
C GLY A 18 -14.60 -9.38 3.34
N LYS A 19 -14.26 -8.15 3.73
CA LYS A 19 -13.80 -7.10 2.82
C LYS A 19 -12.41 -7.43 2.28
N THR A 20 -12.25 -7.35 0.96
CA THR A 20 -11.04 -7.75 0.24
C THR A 20 -10.72 -6.79 -0.90
N ILE A 21 -9.46 -6.80 -1.35
CA ILE A 21 -8.95 -6.08 -2.52
C ILE A 21 -8.49 -7.07 -3.59
N PHE A 22 -8.79 -6.76 -4.85
CA PHE A 22 -8.30 -7.47 -6.02
C PHE A 22 -7.62 -6.51 -6.99
N SER A 23 -6.40 -6.82 -7.39
CA SER A 23 -5.67 -6.19 -8.48
C SER A 23 -4.75 -7.20 -9.18
N PRO A 24 -4.28 -6.92 -10.41
CA PRO A 24 -3.28 -7.75 -11.09
C PRO A 24 -1.94 -7.83 -10.34
N HIS A 25 -1.67 -6.91 -9.41
CA HIS A 25 -0.42 -6.84 -8.66
C HIS A 25 -0.59 -7.45 -7.26
N LEU A 26 -0.19 -8.71 -7.11
CA LEU A 26 -0.37 -9.46 -5.86
C LEU A 26 0.30 -8.79 -4.65
N ALA A 27 1.47 -8.16 -4.83
CA ALA A 27 2.14 -7.41 -3.77
C ALA A 27 1.33 -6.20 -3.28
N LEU A 28 0.59 -5.54 -4.18
CA LEU A 28 -0.30 -4.45 -3.79
C LEU A 28 -1.52 -4.98 -3.03
N ASN A 29 -2.08 -6.11 -3.47
CA ASN A 29 -3.18 -6.76 -2.75
C ASN A 29 -2.73 -7.12 -1.33
N GLN A 30 -1.54 -7.72 -1.19
CA GLN A 30 -0.99 -8.08 0.11
C GLN A 30 -0.80 -6.85 1.00
N LEU A 31 -0.15 -5.80 0.50
CA LEU A 31 0.08 -4.56 1.27
C LEU A 31 -1.22 -3.99 1.85
N ILE A 32 -2.24 -3.85 1.00
CA ILE A 32 -3.50 -3.26 1.41
C ILE A 32 -4.30 -4.22 2.31
N MET A 33 -4.20 -5.53 2.07
CA MET A 33 -4.82 -6.56 2.93
C MET A 33 -4.15 -6.68 4.31
N ASP A 34 -2.91 -6.23 4.48
CA ASP A 34 -2.23 -6.24 5.79
C ASP A 34 -2.76 -5.11 6.68
N SER A 35 -3.07 -3.96 6.09
CA SER A 35 -3.66 -2.83 6.82
C SER A 35 -5.19 -2.95 6.86
N ARG A 36 -5.72 -3.82 7.75
CA ARG A 36 -7.18 -3.96 7.95
C ARG A 36 -7.72 -3.20 9.15
N GLN A 37 -6.88 -2.85 10.12
CA GLN A 37 -7.31 -1.97 11.20
C GLN A 37 -7.29 -0.52 10.73
N ILE A 38 -8.25 0.26 11.20
CA ILE A 38 -8.39 1.66 10.78
C ILE A 38 -7.22 2.49 11.29
N GLU A 39 -6.69 2.13 12.46
CA GLU A 39 -5.50 2.72 13.07
C GLU A 39 -4.27 2.49 12.20
N ASP A 40 -3.98 1.24 11.82
CA ASP A 40 -2.83 0.89 10.96
C ASP A 40 -2.88 1.64 9.63
N ILE A 41 -4.06 1.77 9.02
CA ILE A 41 -4.22 2.52 7.77
C ILE A 41 -3.93 4.01 7.99
N ASN A 42 -4.36 4.59 9.11
CA ASN A 42 -4.09 6.01 9.40
C ASN A 42 -2.60 6.25 9.62
N ASP A 43 -1.97 5.44 10.47
CA ASP A 43 -0.55 5.55 10.79
C ASP A 43 0.30 5.38 9.53
N PHE A 44 -0.03 4.39 8.69
CA PHE A 44 0.67 4.20 7.42
C PHE A 44 0.44 5.37 6.47
N THR A 45 -0.80 5.82 6.30
CA THR A 45 -1.13 6.97 5.43
C THR A 45 -0.44 8.26 5.87
N GLU A 46 -0.37 8.51 7.18
CA GLU A 46 0.35 9.65 7.76
C GLU A 46 1.84 9.55 7.48
N ALA A 47 2.44 8.38 7.70
CA ALA A 47 3.85 8.17 7.43
C ALA A 47 4.19 8.39 5.94
N LEU A 48 3.35 7.94 5.02
CA LEU A 48 3.49 8.25 3.58
C LEU A 48 3.43 9.77 3.33
N GLN A 49 2.49 10.46 3.96
CA GLN A 49 2.32 11.90 3.78
C GLN A 49 3.52 12.70 4.32
N LEU A 50 4.11 12.28 5.44
CA LEU A 50 5.33 12.87 6.00
C LEU A 50 6.52 12.73 5.05
N VAL A 51 6.62 11.60 4.33
CA VAL A 51 7.66 11.41 3.29
C VAL A 51 7.42 12.32 2.10
N VAL A 52 6.19 12.37 1.57
CA VAL A 52 5.82 13.24 0.44
C VAL A 52 6.09 14.71 0.76
N ASN A 53 5.82 15.14 1.99
CA ASN A 53 6.02 16.51 2.43
C ASN A 53 7.50 16.86 2.73
N GLY A 54 8.42 15.90 2.56
CA GLY A 54 9.85 16.09 2.86
C GLY A 54 10.17 16.20 4.35
N THR A 55 9.22 15.87 5.22
CA THR A 55 9.46 15.79 6.68
C THR A 55 10.28 14.56 7.02
N LEU A 56 10.08 13.48 6.27
CA LEU A 56 10.92 12.28 6.27
C LEU A 56 11.56 12.12 4.88
N PRO A 57 12.88 11.89 4.76
CA PRO A 57 13.56 11.87 3.46
C PRO A 57 13.22 10.61 2.64
N GLN A 58 13.26 9.45 3.29
CA GLN A 58 12.91 8.14 2.76
C GLN A 58 12.48 7.33 3.97
N ASN A 59 11.44 6.51 3.80
CA ASN A 59 11.00 5.62 4.86
C ASN A 59 10.87 4.19 4.33
N PHE A 60 11.14 3.22 5.19
CA PHE A 60 11.15 1.82 4.84
C PHE A 60 10.31 1.03 5.85
N PHE A 61 9.34 0.30 5.33
CA PHE A 61 8.40 -0.50 6.12
C PHE A 61 8.56 -1.97 5.73
N ILE A 62 8.38 -2.85 6.70
CA ILE A 62 8.28 -4.29 6.49
C ILE A 62 6.85 -4.65 6.87
N SER A 63 6.08 -5.15 5.91
CA SER A 63 4.73 -5.64 6.23
C SER A 63 4.81 -6.98 6.96
N GLU A 64 3.78 -7.27 7.74
CA GLU A 64 3.69 -8.52 8.50
C GLU A 64 3.64 -9.77 7.60
N SER A 65 3.23 -9.60 6.33
CA SER A 65 2.95 -10.70 5.40
C SER A 65 4.03 -10.91 4.34
N ALA A 66 5.27 -10.52 4.65
CA ALA A 66 6.50 -10.82 3.91
C ALA A 66 6.84 -9.91 2.71
N ILE A 67 6.18 -8.75 2.56
CA ILE A 67 6.65 -7.73 1.62
C ILE A 67 7.36 -6.60 2.36
N SER A 68 8.28 -5.96 1.66
CA SER A 68 8.88 -4.71 2.10
C SER A 68 8.45 -3.55 1.23
N VAL A 69 8.31 -2.37 1.83
CA VAL A 69 7.84 -1.15 1.18
C VAL A 69 8.87 -0.04 1.39
N GLU A 70 9.50 0.39 0.32
CA GLU A 70 10.34 1.58 0.31
C GLU A 70 9.53 2.76 -0.22
N VAL A 71 9.44 3.81 0.58
CA VAL A 71 8.68 5.02 0.28
C VAL A 71 9.64 6.16 0.07
N ASN A 72 9.63 6.70 -1.15
CA ASN A 72 10.25 7.97 -1.50
C ASN A 72 9.15 9.02 -1.78
N PRO A 73 9.48 10.32 -1.81
CA PRO A 73 8.48 11.37 -2.05
C PRO A 73 7.68 11.15 -3.34
N ASP A 74 8.34 10.71 -4.41
CA ASP A 74 7.70 10.55 -5.72
C ASP A 74 7.14 9.14 -5.95
N VAL A 75 7.87 8.11 -5.48
CA VAL A 75 7.59 6.71 -5.81
C VAL A 75 7.71 5.79 -4.60
N THR A 76 6.73 4.91 -4.47
CA THR A 76 6.76 3.77 -3.55
C THR A 76 7.11 2.51 -4.33
N LYS A 77 7.98 1.68 -3.76
CA LYS A 77 8.44 0.40 -4.33
C LYS A 77 8.14 -0.74 -3.38
N LEU A 78 7.66 -1.85 -3.93
CA LEU A 78 7.32 -3.07 -3.21
C LEU A 78 8.34 -4.17 -3.55
N TYR A 79 8.75 -4.93 -2.53
CA TYR A 79 9.74 -6.00 -2.63
C TYR A 79 9.20 -7.31 -2.05
N ASN A 80 9.68 -8.44 -2.57
CA ASN A 80 9.21 -9.79 -2.21
C ASN A 80 9.85 -10.39 -0.94
N GLN A 81 10.57 -9.59 -0.15
CA GLN A 81 11.33 -10.11 0.98
C GLN A 81 11.30 -9.11 2.13
N PRO A 82 11.01 -9.56 3.37
CA PRO A 82 11.08 -8.70 4.56
C PRO A 82 12.53 -8.32 4.90
N ASN A 83 13.51 -9.10 4.44
CA ASN A 83 14.94 -8.80 4.59
C ASN A 83 15.46 -8.15 3.29
N TYR A 84 15.16 -6.88 3.12
CA TYR A 84 15.59 -6.10 1.96
C TYR A 84 17.10 -5.90 1.90
N SER A 85 17.64 -6.06 0.71
CA SER A 85 18.95 -5.56 0.31
C SER A 85 18.82 -4.59 -0.87
N ASN A 86 19.79 -3.69 -1.06
CA ASN A 86 19.80 -2.77 -2.19
C ASN A 86 19.82 -3.44 -3.58
N ASN A 87 20.06 -4.75 -3.65
CA ASN A 87 20.06 -5.54 -4.89
C ASN A 87 18.75 -6.32 -5.09
N THR A 88 17.77 -6.16 -4.20
CA THR A 88 16.50 -6.88 -4.29
C THR A 88 15.68 -6.34 -5.47
N PRO A 89 15.19 -7.20 -6.38
CA PRO A 89 14.38 -6.73 -7.49
C PRO A 89 13.06 -6.14 -7.01
N VAL A 90 12.69 -4.98 -7.56
CA VAL A 90 11.39 -4.34 -7.32
C VAL A 90 10.30 -5.20 -7.98
N LEU A 91 9.31 -5.64 -7.19
CA LEU A 91 8.14 -6.35 -7.72
C LEU A 91 7.18 -5.40 -8.42
N TYR A 92 6.97 -4.24 -7.79
CA TYR A 92 5.99 -3.28 -8.23
C TYR A 92 6.35 -1.89 -7.73
N SER A 93 6.05 -0.87 -8.51
CA SER A 93 6.21 0.52 -8.10
C SER A 93 5.02 1.35 -8.55
N LEU A 94 4.71 2.37 -7.75
CA LEU A 94 3.64 3.31 -8.02
C LEU A 94 3.96 4.67 -7.40
N PRO A 95 3.42 5.78 -7.93
CA PRO A 95 3.53 7.07 -7.27
C PRO A 95 3.03 7.02 -5.83
N THR A 96 3.78 7.61 -4.90
CA THR A 96 3.44 7.56 -3.46
C THR A 96 2.08 8.18 -3.17
N ASN A 97 1.74 9.28 -3.85
CA ASN A 97 0.42 9.91 -3.76
C ASN A 97 -0.73 8.98 -4.20
N HIS A 98 -0.49 8.08 -5.15
CA HIS A 98 -1.50 7.10 -5.56
C HIS A 98 -1.70 6.03 -4.48
N LEU A 99 -0.63 5.60 -3.80
CA LEU A 99 -0.74 4.68 -2.67
C LEU A 99 -1.51 5.31 -1.50
N ILE A 100 -1.28 6.60 -1.22
CA ILE A 100 -2.06 7.37 -0.24
C ILE A 100 -3.55 7.35 -0.59
N GLU A 101 -3.90 7.62 -1.85
CA GLU A 101 -5.29 7.60 -2.31
C GLU A 101 -5.92 6.21 -2.20
N ILE A 102 -5.19 5.15 -2.56
CA ILE A 102 -5.66 3.76 -2.42
C ILE A 102 -5.95 3.43 -0.94
N ASN A 103 -5.06 3.78 -0.01
CA ASN A 103 -5.27 3.56 1.43
C ASN A 103 -6.50 4.32 1.96
N LYS A 104 -6.72 5.57 1.53
CA LYS A 104 -7.91 6.35 1.90
C LYS A 104 -9.20 5.70 1.39
N LEU A 105 -9.21 5.23 0.15
CA LEU A 105 -10.37 4.55 -0.43
C LEU A 105 -10.62 3.19 0.23
N TRP A 106 -9.56 2.46 0.58
CA TRP A 106 -9.65 1.22 1.33
C TRP A 106 -10.26 1.44 2.73
N LYS A 107 -9.79 2.44 3.47
CA LYS A 107 -10.39 2.86 4.75
C LYS A 107 -11.89 3.17 4.61
N GLN A 108 -12.28 3.95 3.59
CA GLN A 108 -13.68 4.27 3.33
C GLN A 108 -14.51 3.01 3.08
N PHE A 109 -13.98 2.08 2.29
CA PHE A 109 -14.63 0.80 2.04
C PHE A 109 -14.73 -0.06 3.30
N LEU A 110 -13.73 -0.07 4.18
CA LEU A 110 -13.79 -0.79 5.46
C LEU A 110 -14.87 -0.24 6.42
N LEU A 111 -15.15 1.06 6.35
CA LEU A 111 -16.15 1.72 7.20
C LEU A 111 -17.60 1.65 6.68
N SER A 112 -17.81 1.30 5.41
CA SER A 112 -19.15 1.22 4.79
C SER A 112 -19.90 -0.07 5.11
#